data_AF-A0A809Q5A3-F1
#
_entry.id   AF-A0A809Q5A3-F1
#
_cell.length_a   1.000
_cell.length_b   1.000
_cell.length_c   1.000
_cell.angle_alpha   90.00
_cell.angle_beta   90.00
_cell.angle_gamma   90.00
#
_symmetry.space_group_name_H-M   'P 1'
#
loop_
_entity.id
_entity.type
_entity.pdbx_description
1 polymer ?
#
loop_
_entity_poly.entity_id
_entity_poly.type
_entity_poly.pdbx_seq_one_letter_code
_entity_poly.pdbx_strand_id
1 'polypeptide(L)'
;MSDKKTISASNLMAQIHYRGTGNPASVSPRSAISNCFPGLEFDFRNLWRRAFEGITLVENNNYVVDAEPPHENLKTRRLLRFAGLDAGTMVVTTGPVFPDGSSGTLASVANPNAVSFMEWSNSIARIVHLQGQMVECEFTGDTDADTEVLYTKDTPTVKVHLRLRHFFEADTASFNPALLQPGELTQGLCAPWQNDYRECACYYWAASRPDYVNVEPGVDGLSRGDMWFAKKRTGTYIPDNRTDSRLYSYDDLFKSWQEDLQFIIRGKDADES
;
A
#
# COMPACT_ATOMS: atom_id res chain seq x y z
N MET A 1 41.57 2.39 -8.74
CA MET A 1 40.57 1.54 -8.07
C MET A 1 39.67 2.45 -7.26
N SER A 2 38.44 2.69 -7.75
CA SER A 2 37.47 3.56 -7.10
C SER A 2 36.84 2.81 -5.93
N ASP A 3 36.99 3.36 -4.73
CA ASP A 3 36.40 2.83 -3.50
C ASP A 3 34.87 2.92 -3.61
N LYS A 4 34.22 1.79 -3.90
CA LYS A 4 32.76 1.68 -3.87
C LYS A 4 32.34 1.83 -2.41
N LYS A 5 31.88 3.03 -2.02
CA LYS A 5 31.19 3.25 -0.75
C LYS A 5 30.02 2.29 -0.67
N THR A 6 30.24 1.18 0.03
CA THR A 6 29.21 0.19 0.28
C THR A 6 28.45 0.69 1.50
N ILE A 7 27.15 0.91 1.37
CA ILE A 7 26.30 1.33 2.49
C ILE A 7 26.32 0.18 3.51
N SER A 8 27.07 0.35 4.60
CA SER A 8 27.18 -0.64 5.66
C SER A 8 25.99 -0.52 6.61
N ALA A 9 25.15 -1.55 6.63
CA ALA A 9 23.84 -1.59 7.28
C ALA A 9 23.86 -1.83 8.80
N SER A 10 24.82 -1.28 9.56
CA SER A 10 24.95 -1.62 10.99
C SER A 10 24.12 -0.73 11.94
N ASN A 11 23.64 0.42 11.49
CA ASN A 11 22.85 1.33 12.31
C ASN A 11 21.46 1.57 11.69
N LEU A 12 20.52 0.69 12.02
CA LEU A 12 19.14 0.73 11.52
C LEU A 12 18.42 2.04 11.93
N MET A 13 18.71 2.57 13.12
CA MET A 13 18.18 3.87 13.55
C MET A 13 18.71 5.01 12.66
N ALA A 14 20.00 5.03 12.38
CA ALA A 14 20.58 6.04 11.48
C ALA A 14 20.00 5.95 10.05
N GLN A 15 19.66 4.75 9.57
CA GLN A 15 18.99 4.58 8.27
C GLN A 15 17.56 5.10 8.28
N ILE A 16 16.78 4.78 9.33
CA ILE A 16 15.39 5.26 9.49
C ILE A 16 15.34 6.78 9.62
N HIS A 17 16.35 7.39 10.25
CA HIS A 17 16.48 8.83 10.42
C HIS A 17 17.27 9.52 9.31
N TYR A 18 17.80 8.77 8.33
CA TYR A 18 18.52 9.36 7.20
C TYR A 18 17.56 10.17 6.35
N ARG A 19 17.79 11.47 6.28
CA ARG A 19 17.03 12.38 5.41
C ARG A 19 17.71 12.44 4.05
N GLY A 20 17.06 11.87 3.04
CA GLY A 20 17.47 12.04 1.65
C GLY A 20 17.59 13.51 1.29
N THR A 21 18.68 13.87 0.60
CA THR A 21 18.84 15.24 0.07
C THR A 21 17.72 15.53 -0.91
N GLY A 22 16.96 16.60 -0.71
CA GLY A 22 15.82 16.94 -1.57
C GLY A 22 14.46 16.91 -0.86
N ASN A 23 14.31 16.13 0.20
CA ASN A 23 13.02 15.96 0.87
C ASN A 23 12.77 17.07 1.93
N PRO A 24 11.51 17.55 2.09
CA PRO A 24 11.14 18.40 3.21
C PRO A 24 11.51 17.77 4.57
N ALA A 25 11.74 18.60 5.60
CA ALA A 25 12.11 18.12 6.93
C ALA A 25 11.05 17.18 7.56
N SER A 26 9.79 17.31 7.17
CA SER A 26 8.66 16.49 7.59
C SER A 26 8.56 15.14 6.86
N VAL A 27 9.24 14.96 5.72
CA VAL A 27 9.11 13.79 4.84
C VAL A 27 10.29 12.85 5.05
N SER A 28 10.08 11.83 5.88
CA SER A 28 10.99 10.67 5.98
C SER A 28 10.23 9.38 5.66
N PRO A 29 10.91 8.26 5.33
CA PRO A 29 10.23 6.99 5.08
C PRO A 29 9.31 6.55 6.23
N ARG A 30 9.64 6.88 7.48
CA ARG A 30 8.79 6.59 8.65
C ARG A 30 7.60 7.55 8.80
N SER A 31 7.64 8.70 8.13
CA SER A 31 6.57 9.70 8.11
C SER A 31 5.52 9.38 7.05
N ALA A 32 5.83 8.47 6.11
CA ALA A 32 4.84 7.93 5.21
C ALA A 32 3.90 7.05 6.03
N ILE A 33 2.64 7.47 6.14
CA ILE A 33 1.57 6.56 6.54
C ILE A 33 1.39 5.64 5.33
N SER A 34 2.08 4.49 5.34
CA SER A 34 1.87 3.43 4.37
C SER A 34 0.47 2.87 4.60
N ASN A 35 -0.55 3.52 4.06
CA ASN A 35 -1.87 2.95 4.02
C ASN A 35 -1.87 1.76 3.04
N CYS A 36 -2.82 0.85 3.24
CA CYS A 36 -3.01 -0.36 2.43
C CYS A 36 -3.46 -0.08 0.98
N PHE A 37 -3.47 1.19 0.57
CA PHE A 37 -3.82 1.60 -0.77
C PHE A 37 -2.55 2.05 -1.47
N PRO A 38 -2.34 1.62 -2.71
CA PRO A 38 -1.21 2.10 -3.48
C PRO A 38 -1.17 3.63 -3.52
N GLY A 39 0.04 4.17 -3.66
CA GLY A 39 0.17 5.55 -4.12
C GLY A 39 -0.61 5.74 -5.42
N LEU A 40 -0.94 6.99 -5.75
CA LEU A 40 -1.66 7.38 -6.97
C LEU A 40 -1.04 6.86 -8.27
N GLU A 41 0.18 6.31 -8.19
CA GLU A 41 0.98 5.88 -9.31
C GLU A 41 0.84 4.37 -9.63
N PHE A 42 0.83 3.48 -8.62
CA PHE A 42 0.90 2.02 -8.86
C PHE A 42 0.29 1.15 -7.77
N ASP A 43 -0.64 0.27 -8.16
CA ASP A 43 -1.24 -0.80 -7.37
C ASP A 43 -0.38 -2.07 -7.25
N PHE A 44 0.60 -2.03 -6.35
CA PHE A 44 1.49 -3.16 -6.07
C PHE A 44 0.80 -4.37 -5.43
N ARG A 45 -0.44 -4.25 -4.95
CA ARG A 45 -1.21 -5.40 -4.45
C ARG A 45 -1.39 -6.45 -5.56
N ASN A 46 -1.42 -6.00 -6.82
CA ASN A 46 -1.53 -6.90 -7.98
C ASN A 46 -0.35 -7.87 -8.14
N LEU A 47 0.82 -7.58 -7.55
CA LEU A 47 1.95 -8.53 -7.51
C LEU A 47 1.60 -9.82 -6.78
N TRP A 48 0.68 -9.76 -5.81
CA TRP A 48 0.27 -10.92 -5.04
C TRP A 48 -0.66 -11.85 -5.82
N ARG A 49 -1.44 -11.31 -6.77
CA ARG A 49 -2.52 -12.04 -7.46
C ARG A 49 -2.05 -13.31 -8.15
N ARG A 50 -0.85 -13.30 -8.74
CA ARG A 50 -0.27 -14.46 -9.43
C ARG A 50 1.00 -14.97 -8.76
N ALA A 51 1.18 -14.69 -7.46
CA ALA A 51 2.38 -15.11 -6.73
C ALA A 51 2.58 -16.64 -6.81
N PHE A 52 1.51 -17.43 -6.80
CA PHE A 52 1.58 -18.88 -6.97
C PHE A 52 1.27 -19.28 -8.42
N GLU A 53 2.08 -20.19 -8.98
CA GLU A 53 1.85 -20.70 -10.34
C GLU A 53 0.50 -21.42 -10.45
N GLY A 54 -0.19 -21.19 -11.58
CA GLY A 54 -1.44 -21.86 -11.92
C GLY A 54 -2.70 -21.36 -11.22
N ILE A 55 -2.63 -20.34 -10.35
CA ILE A 55 -3.82 -19.71 -9.74
C ILE A 55 -3.75 -18.18 -9.79
N THR A 56 -4.92 -17.56 -9.74
CA THR A 56 -5.09 -16.11 -9.57
C THR A 56 -5.92 -15.83 -8.32
N LEU A 57 -5.32 -15.09 -7.39
CA LEU A 57 -5.94 -14.63 -6.16
C LEU A 57 -6.55 -13.23 -6.35
N VAL A 58 -7.56 -12.91 -5.54
CA VAL A 58 -7.89 -11.52 -5.21
C VAL A 58 -6.94 -11.06 -4.12
N GLU A 59 -6.30 -9.92 -4.37
CA GLU A 59 -5.24 -9.37 -3.55
C GLU A 59 -5.69 -8.87 -2.18
N ASN A 60 -6.99 -8.58 -2.01
CA ASN A 60 -7.53 -8.04 -0.76
C ASN A 60 -8.02 -9.12 0.22
N ASN A 61 -8.26 -10.36 -0.23
CA ASN A 61 -8.81 -11.41 0.63
C ASN A 61 -8.43 -12.84 0.26
N ASN A 62 -7.46 -13.05 -0.64
CA ASN A 62 -6.92 -14.37 -1.01
C ASN A 62 -7.91 -15.36 -1.64
N TYR A 63 -9.05 -14.88 -2.12
CA TYR A 63 -9.99 -15.72 -2.84
C TYR A 63 -9.46 -16.10 -4.22
N VAL A 64 -9.58 -17.36 -4.62
CA VAL A 64 -9.11 -17.86 -5.91
C VAL A 64 -10.17 -17.58 -6.97
N VAL A 65 -9.93 -16.55 -7.79
CA VAL A 65 -10.83 -16.16 -8.89
C VAL A 65 -10.59 -16.97 -10.15
N ASP A 66 -9.37 -17.49 -10.33
CA ASP A 66 -9.07 -18.33 -11.47
C ASP A 66 -7.99 -19.36 -11.16
N ALA A 67 -8.04 -20.49 -11.85
CA ALA A 67 -7.09 -21.58 -11.70
C ALA A 67 -6.96 -22.37 -13.00
N GLU A 68 -5.72 -22.66 -13.39
CA GLU A 68 -5.37 -23.47 -14.55
C GLU A 68 -5.40 -24.97 -14.17
N PRO A 69 -5.64 -25.89 -15.11
CA PRO A 69 -5.39 -27.32 -14.88
C PRO A 69 -3.94 -27.54 -14.41
N PRO A 70 -3.69 -28.33 -13.33
CA PRO A 70 -4.61 -29.23 -12.62
C PRO A 70 -5.29 -28.62 -11.37
N HIS A 71 -5.19 -27.31 -11.16
CA HIS A 71 -5.61 -26.61 -9.94
C HIS A 71 -7.06 -26.11 -9.97
N GLU A 72 -7.87 -26.52 -10.94
CA GLU A 72 -9.27 -26.09 -11.10
C GLU A 72 -10.11 -26.28 -9.83
N ASN A 73 -9.80 -27.32 -9.04
CA ASN A 73 -10.47 -27.59 -7.77
C ASN A 73 -10.23 -26.52 -6.69
N LEU A 74 -9.26 -25.62 -6.90
CA LEU A 74 -8.96 -24.49 -6.01
C LEU A 74 -9.80 -23.26 -6.31
N LYS A 75 -10.45 -23.19 -7.47
CA LYS A 75 -11.34 -22.08 -7.82
C LYS A 75 -12.44 -21.93 -6.76
N THR A 76 -12.78 -20.70 -6.44
CA THR A 76 -13.74 -20.30 -5.39
C THR A 76 -13.37 -20.70 -3.96
N ARG A 77 -12.14 -21.15 -3.72
CA ARG A 77 -11.58 -21.33 -2.38
C ARG A 77 -10.76 -20.11 -1.95
N ARG A 78 -10.41 -20.03 -0.68
CA ARG A 78 -9.54 -18.97 -0.15
C ARG A 78 -8.25 -19.53 0.41
N LEU A 79 -7.12 -18.91 0.06
CA LEU A 79 -5.82 -19.23 0.66
C LEU A 79 -5.76 -18.72 2.11
N LEU A 80 -5.76 -19.66 3.05
CA LEU A 80 -5.77 -19.39 4.48
C LEU A 80 -4.36 -19.30 5.07
N ARG A 81 -3.43 -20.10 4.54
CA ARG A 81 -2.09 -20.28 5.10
C ARG A 81 -1.14 -20.85 4.07
N PHE A 82 0.15 -20.67 4.27
CA PHE A 82 1.18 -21.22 3.42
C PHE A 82 2.48 -21.44 4.21
N ALA A 83 3.39 -22.24 3.65
CA ALA A 83 4.74 -22.47 4.18
C ALA A 83 4.77 -22.94 5.65
N GLY A 84 3.72 -23.63 6.11
CA GLY A 84 3.62 -24.12 7.49
C GLY A 84 3.55 -23.03 8.56
N LEU A 85 3.25 -21.78 8.19
CA LEU A 85 3.15 -20.68 9.14
C LEU A 85 2.11 -20.96 10.23
N ASP A 86 2.40 -20.60 11.48
CA ASP A 86 1.44 -20.77 12.58
C ASP A 86 0.24 -19.84 12.45
N ALA A 87 0.47 -18.63 11.92
CA ALA A 87 -0.58 -17.64 11.66
C ALA A 87 -1.09 -17.76 10.22
N GLY A 88 -2.41 -17.66 10.06
CA GLY A 88 -3.03 -17.52 8.75
C GLY A 88 -2.77 -16.16 8.11
N THR A 89 -3.37 -15.98 6.94
CA THR A 89 -3.34 -14.72 6.17
C THR A 89 -4.34 -13.68 6.67
N MET A 90 -5.20 -14.07 7.61
CA MET A 90 -6.34 -13.32 8.12
C MET A 90 -6.23 -13.14 9.64
N VAL A 91 -6.77 -12.05 10.17
CA VAL A 91 -6.81 -11.72 11.61
C VAL A 91 -8.21 -11.31 12.04
N VAL A 92 -8.52 -11.51 13.33
CA VAL A 92 -9.74 -10.96 13.93
C VAL A 92 -9.57 -9.46 14.10
N THR A 93 -10.55 -8.71 13.63
CA THR A 93 -10.57 -7.25 13.71
C THR A 93 -11.30 -6.84 14.98
N THR A 94 -10.58 -6.13 15.85
CA THR A 94 -11.12 -5.62 17.12
C THR A 94 -10.88 -4.13 17.26
N GLY A 95 -11.81 -3.42 17.88
CA GLY A 95 -11.66 -2.01 18.17
C GLY A 95 -12.90 -1.42 18.84
N PRO A 96 -12.85 -0.12 19.19
CA PRO A 96 -14.02 0.58 19.68
C PRO A 96 -15.00 0.87 18.54
N VAL A 97 -16.31 0.68 18.77
CA VAL A 97 -17.36 0.99 17.79
C VAL A 97 -17.76 2.47 17.85
N PHE A 98 -17.49 3.14 18.97
CA PHE A 98 -17.74 4.56 19.21
C PHE A 98 -16.53 5.18 19.94
N PRO A 99 -16.31 6.50 19.82
CA PRO A 99 -15.29 7.20 20.62
C PRO A 99 -15.40 6.86 22.11
N ASP A 100 -14.26 6.63 22.76
CA ASP A 100 -14.13 6.26 24.18
C ASP A 100 -14.83 4.95 24.61
N GLY A 101 -15.32 4.15 23.67
CA GLY A 101 -15.92 2.84 23.94
C GLY A 101 -14.90 1.75 24.26
N SER A 102 -15.36 0.66 24.88
CA SER A 102 -14.55 -0.56 25.03
C SER A 102 -14.31 -1.23 23.68
N SER A 103 -13.16 -1.90 23.54
CA SER A 103 -12.87 -2.66 22.33
C SER A 103 -13.67 -3.96 22.28
N GLY A 104 -14.26 -4.24 21.13
CA GLY A 104 -14.93 -5.50 20.83
C GLY A 104 -14.62 -5.95 19.41
N THR A 105 -15.14 -7.10 19.05
CA THR A 105 -15.05 -7.65 17.68
C THR A 105 -15.85 -6.77 16.72
N LEU A 106 -15.24 -6.34 15.60
CA LEU A 106 -15.85 -5.45 14.62
C LEU A 106 -16.60 -6.24 13.52
N ALA A 107 -17.62 -6.99 13.91
CA ALA A 107 -18.45 -7.75 12.97
C ALA A 107 -19.46 -6.85 12.25
N SER A 108 -19.81 -7.20 11.01
CA SER A 108 -20.88 -6.56 10.24
C SER A 108 -21.71 -7.59 9.50
N VAL A 109 -22.84 -7.19 8.90
CA VAL A 109 -23.66 -8.08 8.06
C VAL A 109 -22.85 -8.66 6.89
N ALA A 110 -21.93 -7.86 6.32
CA ALA A 110 -21.07 -8.29 5.22
C ALA A 110 -19.83 -9.08 5.68
N ASN A 111 -19.43 -8.94 6.95
CA ASN A 111 -18.28 -9.65 7.53
C ASN A 111 -18.67 -10.16 8.94
N PRO A 112 -19.50 -11.21 9.01
CA PRO A 112 -20.03 -11.70 10.29
C PRO A 112 -18.95 -12.28 11.20
N ASN A 113 -17.84 -12.75 10.62
CA ASN A 113 -16.72 -13.30 11.38
C ASN A 113 -15.77 -12.22 11.91
N ALA A 114 -15.95 -10.97 11.48
CA ALA A 114 -15.06 -9.84 11.80
C ALA A 114 -13.60 -10.13 11.47
N VAL A 115 -13.38 -10.81 10.35
CA VAL A 115 -12.04 -11.22 9.93
C VAL A 115 -11.55 -10.25 8.85
N SER A 116 -10.30 -9.85 8.91
CA SER A 116 -9.69 -9.01 7.89
C SER A 116 -8.37 -9.59 7.43
N PHE A 117 -8.10 -9.41 6.14
CA PHE A 117 -6.85 -9.82 5.53
C PHE A 117 -5.70 -8.99 6.09
N MET A 118 -4.66 -9.65 6.56
CA MET A 118 -3.39 -8.97 6.81
C MET A 118 -2.82 -8.57 5.46
N GLU A 119 -2.53 -7.28 5.32
CA GLU A 119 -2.11 -6.67 4.06
C GLU A 119 -1.05 -7.51 3.31
N TRP A 120 -1.16 -7.56 1.97
CA TRP A 120 -0.40 -8.44 1.08
C TRP A 120 1.11 -8.41 1.32
N SER A 121 1.70 -7.26 1.68
CA SER A 121 3.13 -7.16 1.96
C SER A 121 3.55 -7.98 3.19
N ASN A 122 2.67 -8.16 4.17
CA ASN A 122 2.89 -9.08 5.29
C ASN A 122 3.03 -10.53 4.79
N SER A 123 2.19 -10.91 3.82
CA SER A 123 2.26 -12.25 3.22
C SER A 123 3.54 -12.44 2.42
N ILE A 124 3.90 -11.45 1.59
CA ILE A 124 5.15 -11.47 0.81
C ILE A 124 6.37 -11.51 1.72
N ALA A 125 6.45 -10.67 2.74
CA ALA A 125 7.59 -10.63 3.66
C ALA A 125 7.86 -12.01 4.31
N ARG A 126 6.82 -12.80 4.54
CA ARG A 126 6.94 -14.15 5.13
C ARG A 126 7.37 -15.23 4.13
N ILE A 127 7.18 -15.03 2.83
CA ILE A 127 7.37 -16.08 1.82
C ILE A 127 8.40 -15.75 0.73
N VAL A 128 8.84 -14.49 0.61
CA VAL A 128 9.70 -14.02 -0.48
C VAL A 128 11.05 -14.76 -0.59
N HIS A 129 11.55 -15.34 0.51
CA HIS A 129 12.78 -16.14 0.47
C HIS A 129 12.60 -17.54 -0.16
N LEU A 130 11.35 -17.96 -0.40
CA LEU A 130 10.99 -19.26 -0.99
C LEU A 130 10.70 -19.17 -2.51
N GLN A 131 10.98 -18.04 -3.16
CA GLN A 131 10.73 -17.87 -4.59
C GLN A 131 11.40 -18.99 -5.41
N GLY A 132 10.68 -19.52 -6.39
CA GLY A 132 11.08 -20.67 -7.21
C GLY A 132 10.83 -22.03 -6.57
N GLN A 133 10.51 -22.09 -5.28
CA GLN A 133 10.29 -23.34 -4.55
C GLN A 133 8.81 -23.77 -4.55
N MET A 134 8.58 -25.06 -4.32
CA MET A 134 7.24 -25.57 -4.01
C MET A 134 6.90 -25.24 -2.56
N VAL A 135 5.76 -24.59 -2.34
CA VAL A 135 5.27 -24.20 -1.02
C VAL A 135 3.95 -24.92 -0.77
N GLU A 136 3.81 -25.55 0.40
CA GLU A 136 2.51 -26.06 0.86
C GLU A 136 1.58 -24.87 1.14
N CYS A 137 0.48 -24.82 0.42
CA CYS A 137 -0.59 -23.85 0.56
C CYS A 137 -1.84 -24.55 1.09
N GLU A 138 -2.50 -23.93 2.05
CA GLU A 138 -3.73 -24.43 2.65
C GLU A 138 -4.90 -23.51 2.31
N PHE A 139 -5.90 -24.09 1.65
CA PHE A 139 -7.11 -23.42 1.23
C PHE A 139 -8.30 -23.84 2.09
N THR A 140 -9.38 -23.07 2.07
CA THR A 140 -10.67 -23.48 2.66
C THR A 140 -11.09 -24.87 2.17
N GLY A 141 -11.65 -25.68 3.08
CA GLY A 141 -12.13 -27.04 2.80
C GLY A 141 -13.37 -27.08 1.89
N ASP A 142 -14.15 -26.01 1.89
CA ASP A 142 -15.29 -25.73 1.04
C ASP A 142 -14.92 -24.88 -0.18
N THR A 143 -15.68 -25.08 -1.27
CA THR A 143 -15.75 -24.18 -2.43
C THR A 143 -16.77 -23.09 -2.16
N ASP A 144 -16.79 -22.04 -3.00
CA ASP A 144 -17.71 -20.91 -2.88
C ASP A 144 -17.58 -20.25 -1.49
N ALA A 145 -16.32 -20.10 -1.06
CA ALA A 145 -15.95 -19.57 0.24
C ALA A 145 -16.20 -18.05 0.29
N ASP A 146 -17.44 -17.62 0.19
CA ASP A 146 -17.81 -16.20 0.03
C ASP A 146 -17.59 -15.38 1.30
N THR A 147 -17.50 -16.04 2.45
CA THR A 147 -17.24 -15.39 3.75
C THR A 147 -15.78 -15.54 4.16
N GLU A 148 -15.15 -14.45 4.59
CA GLU A 148 -13.82 -14.49 5.21
C GLU A 148 -13.84 -15.30 6.51
N VAL A 149 -12.86 -16.18 6.68
CA VAL A 149 -12.74 -17.04 7.86
C VAL A 149 -11.37 -16.91 8.49
N LEU A 150 -11.32 -17.04 9.81
CA LEU A 150 -10.08 -17.13 10.57
C LEU A 150 -9.57 -18.57 10.52
N TYR A 151 -8.30 -18.75 10.19
CA TYR A 151 -7.65 -20.04 10.31
C TYR A 151 -7.48 -20.43 11.79
N THR A 152 -7.90 -21.64 12.13
CA THR A 152 -7.57 -22.36 13.36
C THR A 152 -7.10 -23.77 13.00
N LYS A 153 -6.53 -24.51 13.95
CA LYS A 153 -6.07 -25.89 13.71
C LYS A 153 -7.20 -26.84 13.32
N ASP A 154 -8.43 -26.49 13.68
CA ASP A 154 -9.63 -27.28 13.38
C ASP A 154 -10.35 -26.81 12.11
N THR A 155 -9.89 -25.73 11.47
CA THR A 155 -10.43 -25.28 10.19
C THR A 155 -10.21 -26.35 9.13
N PRO A 156 -11.26 -26.86 8.47
CA PRO A 156 -11.10 -27.79 7.37
C PRO A 156 -10.31 -27.15 6.23
N THR A 157 -9.23 -27.80 5.78
CA THR A 157 -8.39 -27.29 4.69
C THR A 157 -8.14 -28.31 3.58
N VAL A 158 -7.90 -27.79 2.38
CA VAL A 158 -7.30 -28.54 1.28
C VAL A 158 -5.85 -28.10 1.13
N LYS A 159 -4.93 -29.06 1.15
CA LYS A 159 -3.49 -28.80 1.03
C LYS A 159 -3.02 -29.05 -0.40
N VAL A 160 -2.32 -28.09 -0.98
CA VAL A 160 -1.71 -28.21 -2.32
C VAL A 160 -0.32 -27.60 -2.29
N HIS A 161 0.64 -28.26 -2.91
CA HIS A 161 1.96 -27.66 -3.13
C HIS A 161 1.92 -26.85 -4.42
N LEU A 162 2.20 -25.54 -4.33
CA LEU A 162 2.26 -24.63 -5.48
C LEU A 162 3.66 -24.02 -5.58
N ARG A 163 4.14 -23.81 -6.81
CA ARG A 163 5.40 -23.10 -7.00
C ARG A 163 5.19 -21.60 -6.74
N LEU A 164 6.00 -21.02 -5.87
CA LEU A 164 6.04 -19.57 -5.70
C LEU A 164 6.84 -18.96 -6.86
N ARG A 165 6.26 -18.03 -7.59
CA ARG A 165 6.95 -17.32 -8.68
C ARG A 165 8.05 -16.41 -8.13
N HIS A 166 9.04 -16.12 -8.97
CA HIS A 166 9.94 -15.01 -8.74
C HIS A 166 9.20 -13.68 -8.97
N PHE A 167 9.37 -12.72 -8.07
CA PHE A 167 8.77 -11.39 -8.16
C PHE A 167 9.47 -10.48 -9.16
N PHE A 168 10.76 -10.68 -9.35
CA PHE A 168 11.60 -9.95 -10.28
C PHE A 168 12.24 -10.90 -11.29
N GLU A 169 12.60 -10.38 -12.46
CA GLU A 169 13.47 -11.10 -13.37
C GLU A 169 14.87 -11.25 -12.75
N ALA A 170 15.54 -12.37 -13.03
CA ALA A 170 16.84 -12.69 -12.46
C ALA A 170 17.84 -11.56 -12.70
N ASP A 171 18.56 -11.16 -11.65
CA ASP A 171 19.58 -10.11 -11.66
C ASP A 171 19.10 -8.72 -12.12
N THR A 172 17.79 -8.44 -12.05
CA THR A 172 17.22 -7.13 -12.36
C THR A 172 16.29 -6.61 -11.26
N ALA A 173 15.87 -5.35 -11.40
CA ALA A 173 14.77 -4.77 -10.62
C ALA A 173 13.44 -4.76 -11.39
N SER A 174 13.38 -5.39 -12.57
CA SER A 174 12.16 -5.49 -13.38
C SER A 174 11.23 -6.54 -12.79
N PHE A 175 9.93 -6.25 -12.73
CA PHE A 175 8.95 -7.24 -12.31
C PHE A 175 8.92 -8.42 -13.29
N ASN A 176 8.72 -9.61 -12.75
CA ASN A 176 8.48 -10.79 -13.57
C ASN A 176 7.18 -10.60 -14.39
N PRO A 177 7.23 -10.65 -15.73
CA PRO A 177 6.04 -10.44 -16.57
C PRO A 177 4.96 -11.50 -16.40
N ALA A 178 5.26 -12.64 -15.76
CA ALA A 178 4.24 -13.63 -15.41
C ALA A 178 3.36 -13.23 -14.21
N LEU A 179 3.74 -12.20 -13.44
CA LEU A 179 2.95 -11.71 -12.32
C LEU A 179 1.87 -10.72 -12.72
N LEU A 180 2.20 -9.85 -13.67
CA LEU A 180 1.40 -8.68 -14.02
C LEU A 180 1.07 -8.68 -15.51
N GLN A 181 -0.19 -8.42 -15.82
CA GLN A 181 -0.65 -8.11 -17.16
C GLN A 181 -0.66 -6.60 -17.40
N PRO A 182 -0.62 -6.15 -18.67
CA PRO A 182 -0.74 -4.73 -18.99
C PRO A 182 -1.97 -4.09 -18.32
N GLY A 183 -1.76 -2.95 -17.65
CA GLY A 183 -2.81 -2.20 -16.97
C GLY A 183 -3.08 -2.62 -15.52
N GLU A 184 -2.61 -3.79 -15.06
CA GLU A 184 -2.95 -4.26 -13.70
C GLU A 184 -2.35 -3.42 -12.58
N LEU A 185 -1.23 -2.73 -12.82
CA LEU A 185 -0.69 -1.79 -11.85
C LEU A 185 -1.51 -0.49 -11.72
N THR A 186 -2.46 -0.21 -12.60
CA THR A 186 -3.20 1.07 -12.58
C THR A 186 -4.71 0.90 -12.64
N GLN A 187 -5.21 -0.30 -12.96
CA GLN A 187 -6.63 -0.57 -13.18
C GLN A 187 -7.53 -0.29 -11.96
N GLY A 188 -6.97 -0.43 -10.75
CA GLY A 188 -7.68 -0.21 -9.49
C GLY A 188 -7.60 1.23 -8.99
N LEU A 189 -6.87 2.10 -9.69
CA LEU A 189 -6.70 3.49 -9.33
C LEU A 189 -7.86 4.33 -9.89
N CYS A 190 -8.12 5.47 -9.25
CA CYS A 190 -9.17 6.39 -9.71
C CYS A 190 -8.88 6.91 -11.12
N ALA A 191 -9.93 6.91 -11.94
CA ALA A 191 -9.91 7.47 -13.29
C ALA A 191 -11.04 8.49 -13.45
N PRO A 192 -10.75 9.79 -13.68
CA PRO A 192 -9.40 10.39 -13.77
C PRO A 192 -8.71 10.48 -12.39
N TRP A 193 -7.38 10.38 -12.37
CA TRP A 193 -6.58 10.34 -11.14
C TRP A 193 -6.67 11.64 -10.32
N GLN A 194 -6.95 12.77 -10.96
CA GLN A 194 -7.06 14.07 -10.28
C GLN A 194 -8.17 14.10 -9.22
N ASN A 195 -9.20 13.25 -9.34
CA ASN A 195 -10.25 13.16 -8.32
C ASN A 195 -9.68 12.67 -6.99
N ASP A 196 -8.99 11.54 -7.03
CA ASP A 196 -8.32 10.96 -5.86
C ASP A 196 -7.24 11.91 -5.34
N TYR A 197 -6.48 12.48 -6.27
CA TYR A 197 -5.48 13.49 -5.96
C TYR A 197 -6.02 14.69 -5.20
N ARG A 198 -7.27 15.11 -5.44
CA ARG A 198 -7.92 16.20 -4.71
C ARG A 198 -8.59 15.73 -3.42
N GLU A 199 -9.12 14.51 -3.40
CA GLU A 199 -9.94 13.99 -2.30
C GLU A 199 -9.15 13.45 -1.13
N CYS A 200 -7.94 12.98 -1.37
CA CYS A 200 -7.12 12.41 -0.32
C CYS A 200 -6.91 13.39 0.82
N ALA A 201 -7.19 12.90 2.02
CA ALA A 201 -7.12 13.70 3.23
C ALA A 201 -5.67 14.12 3.52
N CYS A 202 -5.52 15.13 4.38
CA CYS A 202 -4.21 15.61 4.81
C CYS A 202 -3.33 14.45 5.30
N TYR A 203 -2.07 14.43 4.86
CA TYR A 203 -1.01 13.51 5.24
C TYR A 203 -1.20 12.06 4.79
N TYR A 204 -2.19 11.80 3.94
CA TYR A 204 -2.47 10.44 3.47
C TYR A 204 -1.32 9.87 2.63
N TRP A 205 -0.66 10.70 1.81
CA TRP A 205 0.49 10.31 0.99
C TRP A 205 1.57 11.39 0.94
N ALA A 206 1.96 11.93 2.10
CA ALA A 206 2.85 13.09 2.18
C ALA A 206 4.21 12.95 1.46
N ALA A 207 4.65 11.72 1.14
CA ALA A 207 5.87 11.47 0.38
C ALA A 207 5.72 11.66 -1.14
N SER A 208 4.54 11.41 -1.70
CA SER A 208 4.25 11.50 -3.15
C SER A 208 3.30 12.66 -3.50
N ARG A 209 2.44 13.03 -2.54
CA ARG A 209 1.51 14.16 -2.57
C ARG A 209 1.62 14.92 -1.25
N PRO A 210 2.64 15.76 -1.07
CA PRO A 210 2.85 16.51 0.17
C PRO A 210 1.77 17.57 0.37
N ASP A 211 1.18 17.61 1.55
CA ASP A 211 0.20 18.64 1.91
C ASP A 211 0.90 19.91 2.39
N TYR A 212 2.00 19.77 3.12
CA TYR A 212 2.72 20.87 3.78
C TYR A 212 4.13 21.03 3.22
N VAL A 213 4.37 22.15 2.56
CA VAL A 213 5.59 22.45 1.78
C VAL A 213 6.22 23.78 2.23
N ASN A 214 7.43 24.09 1.75
CA ASN A 214 8.18 25.30 2.12
C ASN A 214 8.37 25.46 3.63
N VAL A 215 8.60 24.34 4.32
CA VAL A 215 8.55 24.28 5.78
C VAL A 215 9.81 24.88 6.41
N GLU A 216 9.62 25.94 7.19
CA GLU A 216 10.67 26.60 7.97
C GLU A 216 10.39 26.47 9.49
N PRO A 217 11.41 26.18 10.32
CA PRO A 217 11.27 26.21 11.77
C PRO A 217 11.02 27.63 12.28
N GLY A 218 10.00 27.80 13.10
CA GLY A 218 9.70 29.02 13.84
C GLY A 218 10.51 29.11 15.14
N VAL A 219 10.77 30.35 15.56
CA VAL A 219 11.45 30.65 16.84
C VAL A 219 10.60 30.30 18.07
N ASP A 220 9.30 30.11 17.88
CA ASP A 220 8.30 29.69 18.86
C ASP A 220 8.24 28.15 19.02
N GLY A 221 9.08 27.41 18.29
CA GLY A 221 9.06 25.95 18.25
C GLY A 221 7.96 25.37 17.37
N LEU A 222 7.17 26.20 16.69
CA LEU A 222 6.22 25.78 15.66
C LEU A 222 6.89 25.79 14.28
N SER A 223 6.28 25.16 13.28
CA SER A 223 6.72 25.27 11.89
C SER A 223 5.82 26.22 11.10
N ARG A 224 6.39 26.88 10.09
CA ARG A 224 5.66 27.72 9.11
C ARG A 224 5.87 27.14 7.72
N GLY A 225 4.90 27.30 6.84
CA GLY A 225 4.95 26.74 5.49
C GLY A 225 3.60 26.86 4.80
N ASP A 226 3.51 26.31 3.60
CA ASP A 226 2.36 26.46 2.72
C ASP A 226 1.58 25.16 2.58
N MET A 227 0.28 25.29 2.30
CA MET A 227 -0.51 24.20 1.74
C MET A 227 -0.15 24.05 0.27
N TRP A 228 0.25 22.85 -0.17
CA TRP A 228 0.73 22.65 -1.54
C TRP A 228 -0.32 22.99 -2.61
N PHE A 229 -1.60 22.69 -2.33
CA PHE A 229 -2.72 23.06 -3.20
C PHE A 229 -3.10 24.54 -3.15
N ALA A 230 -2.44 25.38 -2.36
CA ALA A 230 -2.75 26.80 -2.38
C ALA A 230 -2.43 27.38 -3.77
N LYS A 231 -3.27 28.28 -4.27
CA LYS A 231 -3.02 29.00 -5.53
C LYS A 231 -1.91 30.05 -5.38
N LYS A 232 -1.56 30.41 -4.14
CA LYS A 232 -0.51 31.38 -3.80
C LYS A 232 0.25 30.91 -2.56
N ARG A 233 1.58 31.06 -2.58
CA ARG A 233 2.44 30.85 -1.42
C ARG A 233 2.42 32.09 -0.53
N THR A 234 2.21 31.90 0.77
CA THR A 234 2.08 32.97 1.77
C THR A 234 2.87 32.69 3.04
N GLY A 235 3.49 31.52 3.15
CA GLY A 235 4.14 31.03 4.37
C GLY A 235 3.16 30.67 5.49
N THR A 236 1.85 30.66 5.20
CA THR A 236 0.79 30.31 6.15
C THR A 236 -0.04 29.17 5.60
N TYR A 237 -0.12 28.09 6.37
CA TYR A 237 -0.88 26.90 5.99
C TYR A 237 -2.38 27.20 5.92
N ILE A 238 -3.02 26.76 4.84
CA ILE A 238 -4.47 26.86 4.64
C ILE A 238 -5.07 25.46 4.83
N PRO A 239 -5.88 25.20 5.87
CA PRO A 239 -6.53 23.92 6.04
C PRO A 239 -7.47 23.61 4.88
N ASP A 240 -7.31 22.43 4.28
CA ASP A 240 -8.19 22.01 3.19
C ASP A 240 -9.53 21.49 3.72
N ASN A 241 -10.55 22.33 3.59
CA ASN A 241 -11.94 22.02 3.90
C ASN A 241 -12.77 21.69 2.64
N ARG A 242 -12.11 21.51 1.49
CA ARG A 242 -12.71 21.28 0.16
C ARG A 242 -13.58 22.39 -0.40
N THR A 243 -13.63 23.56 0.25
CA THR A 243 -14.47 24.70 -0.15
C THR A 243 -13.72 26.02 -0.22
N ASP A 244 -12.52 26.09 0.35
CA ASP A 244 -11.67 27.29 0.32
C ASP A 244 -11.18 27.57 -1.12
N SER A 245 -11.65 28.68 -1.69
CA SER A 245 -11.34 29.08 -3.07
C SER A 245 -9.89 29.47 -3.31
N ARG A 246 -9.09 29.62 -2.24
CA ARG A 246 -7.64 29.82 -2.31
C ARG A 246 -6.90 28.54 -2.67
N LEU A 247 -7.55 27.38 -2.58
CA LEU A 247 -6.99 26.09 -2.96
C LEU A 247 -7.43 25.69 -4.38
N TYR A 248 -6.62 24.90 -5.07
CA TYR A 248 -7.00 24.31 -6.35
C TYR A 248 -8.23 23.40 -6.21
N SER A 249 -9.18 23.58 -7.12
CA SER A 249 -10.39 22.77 -7.27
C SER A 249 -10.17 21.64 -8.27
N TYR A 250 -11.14 20.72 -8.35
CA TYR A 250 -11.14 19.69 -9.40
C TYR A 250 -11.06 20.31 -10.81
N ASP A 251 -11.84 21.37 -11.05
CA ASP A 251 -11.87 22.05 -12.35
C ASP A 251 -10.53 22.68 -12.71
N ASP A 252 -9.80 23.22 -11.74
CA ASP A 252 -8.46 23.74 -11.96
C ASP A 252 -7.52 22.59 -12.37
N LEU A 253 -7.48 21.51 -11.59
CA LEU A 253 -6.62 20.36 -11.87
C LEU A 253 -6.94 19.66 -13.20
N PHE A 254 -8.21 19.58 -13.59
CA PHE A 254 -8.58 19.01 -14.89
C PHE A 254 -8.11 19.87 -16.07
N LYS A 255 -8.02 21.19 -15.90
CA LYS A 255 -7.61 22.11 -16.96
C LYS A 255 -6.10 22.27 -17.06
N SER A 256 -5.43 22.38 -15.92
CA SER A 256 -4.07 22.93 -15.86
C SER A 256 -3.19 22.32 -14.76
N TRP A 257 -3.44 21.07 -14.32
CA TRP A 257 -2.63 20.45 -13.25
C TRP A 257 -1.11 20.54 -13.47
N GLN A 258 -0.62 20.47 -14.72
CA GLN A 258 0.81 20.56 -15.03
C GLN A 258 1.41 21.94 -14.74
N GLU A 259 0.59 22.98 -14.83
CA GLU A 259 0.96 24.37 -14.54
C GLU A 259 0.78 24.66 -13.04
N ASP A 260 -0.27 24.08 -12.45
CA ASP A 260 -0.71 24.37 -11.08
C ASP A 260 0.08 23.58 -10.01
N LEU A 261 0.48 22.34 -10.32
CA LEU A 261 1.21 21.48 -9.39
C LEU A 261 2.70 21.50 -9.71
N GLN A 262 3.44 22.24 -8.88
CA GLN A 262 4.89 22.38 -9.01
C GLN A 262 5.63 21.23 -8.32
N PHE A 263 6.72 20.77 -8.95
CA PHE A 263 7.62 19.79 -8.35
C PHE A 263 8.31 20.36 -7.11
N ILE A 264 8.48 19.51 -6.10
CA ILE A 264 9.21 19.88 -4.90
C ILE A 264 10.67 19.50 -5.03
N ILE A 265 11.53 20.49 -4.98
CA ILE A 265 12.97 20.36 -5.08
C ILE A 265 13.56 20.91 -3.78
N ARG A 266 14.23 20.06 -3.01
CA ARG A 266 14.87 20.46 -1.72
C ARG A 266 13.88 21.04 -0.71
N GLY A 267 12.66 20.50 -0.69
CA GLY A 267 11.60 20.92 0.22
C GLY A 267 10.91 22.24 -0.17
N LYS A 268 11.24 22.79 -1.33
CA LYS A 268 10.63 23.98 -1.90
C LYS A 268 9.86 23.65 -3.18
N ASP A 269 8.69 24.23 -3.37
CA ASP A 269 7.84 24.00 -4.54
C ASP A 269 7.76 25.20 -5.49
N ALA A 270 8.59 26.22 -5.25
CA ALA A 270 8.79 27.36 -6.13
C ALA A 270 10.23 27.86 -6.02
N ASP A 271 10.80 28.32 -7.13
CA ASP A 271 12.17 28.86 -7.20
C ASP A 271 12.34 30.13 -6.32
N GLU A 272 11.24 30.83 -6.02
CA GLU A 272 11.19 31.97 -5.11
C GLU A 272 10.44 31.57 -3.83
N SER A 273 11.14 31.01 -2.84
CA SER A 273 10.58 30.62 -1.53
C SER A 273 11.57 30.74 -0.39
#